data_AF-A0A1W9WNK3-F1
#
_entry.id   AF-A0A1W9WNK3-F1
#
_cell.length_a   1.000
_cell.length_b   1.000
_cell.length_c   1.000
_cell.angle_alpha   90.00
_cell.angle_beta   90.00
_cell.angle_gamma   90.00
#
_symmetry.space_group_name_H-M   'P 1'
#
loop_
_entity.id
_entity.type
_entity.pdbx_description
1 polymer ?
#
loop_
_entity_poly.entity_id
_entity_poly.type
_entity_poly.pdbx_seq_one_letter_code
_entity_poly.pdbx_strand_id
1 'polypeptide(L)' 'MKAKKKKIQEIDLADLGVDGAAGSVVIEKLETVPERSGAKMLQGSVDDQVTELVKILKEDEKVL' A
#
# COMPACT_ATOMS: atom_id res chain seq x y z
N MET A 1 -24.96 -28.07 -10.21
CA MET A 1 -23.69 -27.43 -9.77
C MET A 1 -22.67 -28.49 -9.37
N LYS A 2 -21.66 -28.76 -10.21
CA LYS A 2 -20.65 -29.81 -9.96
C LYS A 2 -19.59 -29.38 -8.93
N ALA A 3 -19.22 -28.09 -8.91
CA ALA A 3 -18.22 -27.55 -7.98
C ALA A 3 -18.64 -27.68 -6.51
N LYS A 4 -19.88 -27.28 -6.17
CA LYS A 4 -20.45 -27.41 -4.82
C LYS A 4 -20.52 -28.87 -4.31
N LYS A 5 -20.46 -29.86 -5.21
CA LYS A 5 -20.53 -31.30 -4.88
C LYS A 5 -19.15 -31.94 -4.70
N LYS A 6 -18.06 -31.29 -5.09
CA LYS A 6 -16.71 -31.82 -4.86
C LYS A 6 -16.36 -31.64 -3.38
N LYS A 7 -15.91 -32.72 -2.74
CA LYS A 7 -15.42 -32.67 -1.36
C LYS A 7 -14.12 -31.85 -1.33
N ILE A 8 -14.07 -30.81 -0.51
CA ILE A 8 -12.83 -30.11 -0.18
C ILE A 8 -12.15 -30.94 0.89
N GLN A 9 -10.89 -31.30 0.66
CA GLN A 9 -10.07 -32.01 1.62
C GLN A 9 -9.27 -30.99 2.41
N GLU A 10 -9.40 -31.02 3.73
CA GLU A 10 -8.54 -30.29 4.66
C GLU A 10 -7.42 -31.24 5.09
N ILE A 11 -6.19 -30.74 5.10
CA ILE A 11 -4.98 -31.48 5.44
C ILE A 11 -4.20 -30.62 6.43
N ASP A 12 -3.70 -31.21 7.51
CA ASP A 12 -2.91 -30.48 8.51
C ASP A 12 -1.48 -30.24 7.98
N LEU A 13 -0.82 -29.18 8.46
CA LEU A 13 0.58 -28.93 8.17
C LEU A 13 1.48 -30.08 8.67
N ALA A 14 1.08 -30.72 9.78
CA ALA A 14 1.77 -31.89 10.32
C ALA A 14 1.76 -33.07 9.33
N ASP A 15 0.66 -33.27 8.60
CA ASP A 15 0.52 -34.31 7.58
C ASP A 15 1.39 -34.03 6.34
N LEU A 16 1.81 -32.77 6.15
CA LEU A 16 2.70 -32.32 5.09
C LEU A 16 4.18 -32.22 5.54
N GLY A 17 4.47 -32.50 6.82
CA GLY A 17 5.81 -32.36 7.38
C GLY A 17 6.30 -30.91 7.47
N VAL A 18 5.37 -29.95 7.55
CA VAL A 18 5.69 -28.51 7.61
C VAL A 18 5.60 -28.01 9.05
N ASP A 19 6.65 -27.34 9.53
CA ASP A 19 6.63 -26.64 10.81
C ASP A 19 5.91 -25.29 10.67
N GLY A 20 4.72 -25.19 11.28
CA GLY A 20 3.92 -23.97 11.29
C GLY A 20 4.53 -22.80 12.08
N ALA A 21 5.56 -23.05 12.89
CA ALA A 21 6.25 -22.05 13.68
C ALA A 21 7.51 -21.49 13.00
N ALA A 22 7.87 -21.97 11.80
CA ALA A 22 9.09 -21.57 11.07
C ALA A 22 9.05 -20.15 10.47
N GLY A 23 8.10 -19.30 10.88
CA GLY A 23 8.01 -17.92 10.44
C GLY A 23 9.23 -17.11 10.88
N SER A 24 9.92 -16.47 9.93
CA SER A 24 11.11 -15.64 10.22
C SER A 24 10.78 -14.24 10.73
N VAL A 25 9.51 -13.83 10.66
CA VAL A 25 9.04 -12.49 11.02
C VAL A 25 7.69 -12.61 11.73
N VAL A 26 7.43 -11.70 12.66
CA VAL A 26 6.16 -11.57 13.36
C VAL A 26 5.50 -10.25 13.00
N ILE A 27 4.16 -10.22 12.99
CA ILE A 27 3.41 -8.96 12.83
C ILE A 27 3.61 -8.14 14.10
N GLU A 28 4.36 -7.03 13.98
CA GLU A 28 4.61 -6.12 15.09
C GLU A 28 3.45 -5.15 15.30
N LYS A 29 2.91 -4.57 14.23
CA LYS A 29 1.81 -3.59 14.27
C LYS A 29 1.06 -3.55 12.94
N LEU A 30 -0.24 -3.31 13.00
CA LEU A 30 -1.06 -2.96 11.85
C LEU A 30 -1.69 -1.59 12.10
N GLU A 31 -1.52 -0.68 11.15
CA GLU A 31 -2.13 0.65 11.21
C GLU A 31 -2.63 1.06 9.83
N THR A 32 -3.68 1.88 9.81
CA THR A 32 -4.21 2.46 8.58
C THR A 32 -3.26 3.55 8.09
N VAL A 33 -2.98 3.55 6.78
CA VAL A 33 -2.28 4.69 6.18
C VAL A 33 -3.10 5.97 6.37
N PRO A 34 -2.44 7.12 6.62
CA PRO A 34 -3.15 8.39 6.71
C PRO A 34 -3.79 8.73 5.36
N GLU A 35 -4.90 9.46 5.41
CA GLU A 35 -5.53 9.97 4.19
C GLU A 35 -4.59 10.93 3.45
N ARG A 36 -4.55 10.83 2.13
CA ARG A 36 -3.81 11.77 1.30
C ARG A 36 -4.53 13.13 1.36
N SER A 37 -3.92 14.05 2.08
CA SER A 37 -4.33 15.45 2.17
C SER A 37 -3.15 16.34 1.77
N GLY A 38 -3.40 17.54 1.24
CA GLY A 38 -2.33 18.46 0.82
C GLY A 38 -2.34 18.85 -0.66
N ALA A 39 -3.41 18.58 -1.41
CA ALA A 39 -3.57 19.15 -2.74
C ALA A 39 -3.57 20.69 -2.64
N LYS A 40 -2.57 21.33 -3.27
CA LYS A 40 -2.49 22.80 -3.34
C LYS A 40 -2.99 23.26 -4.71
N MET A 41 -4.02 24.10 -4.71
CA MET A 41 -4.53 24.72 -5.93
C MET A 41 -3.70 25.96 -6.26
N LEU A 42 -3.07 25.96 -7.44
CA LEU A 42 -2.33 27.10 -7.95
C LEU A 42 -3.30 28.05 -8.68
N GLN A 43 -3.09 29.36 -8.54
CA GLN A 43 -3.95 30.39 -9.13
C GLN A 43 -3.12 31.37 -9.96
N GLY A 44 -3.79 32.22 -10.74
CA GLY A 44 -3.14 33.21 -11.61
C GLY A 44 -3.00 32.74 -13.05
N SER A 45 -2.10 33.38 -13.80
CA SER A 45 -1.83 33.02 -15.19
C SER A 45 -1.08 31.68 -15.29
N VAL A 46 -0.99 31.12 -16.49
CA VAL A 46 -0.28 29.85 -16.71
C VAL A 46 1.19 29.98 -16.30
N ASP A 47 1.84 31.09 -16.62
CA ASP A 47 3.27 31.31 -16.32
C ASP A 47 3.52 31.41 -14.80
N ASP A 48 2.61 32.06 -14.07
CA ASP A 48 2.66 32.16 -12.61
C ASP A 48 2.52 30.77 -11.96
N GLN A 49 1.56 29.98 -12.44
CA GLN A 49 1.31 28.62 -11.95
C GLN A 49 2.51 27.70 -12.19
N VAL A 50 3.14 27.77 -13.37
CA VAL A 50 4.32 26.96 -13.69
C VAL A 50 5.50 27.35 -12.80
N THR A 51 5.72 28.64 -12.59
CA THR A 51 6.79 29.13 -11.72
C THR A 51 6.58 28.67 -10.27
N GLU A 52 5.36 28.80 -9.74
CA GLU A 52 5.02 28.35 -8.39
C GLU A 52 5.13 26.82 -8.26
N LEU A 53 4.69 26.06 -9.27
CA LEU A 53 4.79 24.60 -9.28
C LEU A 53 6.24 24.13 -9.18
N VAL A 54 7.13 24.68 -10.02
CA VAL A 54 8.54 24.29 -10.03
C VAL A 54 9.21 24.60 -8.69
N LYS A 55 8.85 25.72 -8.07
CA LYS A 55 9.34 26.08 -6.74
C LYS A 55 8.90 25.05 -5.68
N ILE A 56 7.60 24.76 -5.59
CA ILE A 56 7.05 23.81 -4.60
C ILE A 56 7.72 22.44 -4.73
N LEU A 57 7.84 21.92 -5.97
CA LEU A 57 8.39 20.58 -6.20
C LEU A 57 9.88 20.48 -5.81
N LYS A 58 10.66 21.55 -5.99
CA LYS A 58 12.08 21.57 -5.67
C LYS A 58 12.38 21.89 -4.22
N GLU A 59 11.73 22.92 -3.67
CA GLU A 59 12.11 23.49 -2.37
C GLU A 59 11.34 22.86 -1.22
N ASP A 60 10.02 22.69 -1.39
CA ASP A 60 9.11 22.30 -0.31
C ASP A 60 9.00 20.77 -0.24
N GLU A 61 8.65 20.14 -1.36
CA GLU A 61 8.41 18.69 -1.43
C GLU A 61 9.69 17.89 -1.71
N LYS A 62 10.73 18.52 -2.27
CA LYS A 62 12.04 17.91 -2.59
C LYS A 62 11.93 16.59 -3.35
N VAL A 63 10.99 16.55 -4.30
CA VAL A 63 10.70 15.39 -5.14
C VAL A 63 11.38 15.47 -6.52
N LEU A 64 12.00 16.61 -6.82
CA LEU A 64 12.87 16.86 -7.99
C LEU A 64 14.31 17.05 -7.52
#